data_AF-A0A5A7MJF9-F1
#
_entry.id   AF-A0A5A7MJF9-F1
#
_cell.length_a   1.000
_cell.length_b   1.000
_cell.length_c   1.000
_cell.angle_alpha   90.00
_cell.angle_beta   90.00
_cell.angle_gamma   90.00
#
_symmetry.space_group_name_H-M   'P 1'
#
loop_
_entity.id
_entity.type
_entity.pdbx_description
1 polymer ?
#
loop_
_entity_poly.entity_id
_entity_poly.type
_entity_poly.pdbx_seq_one_letter_code
_entity_poly.pdbx_strand_id
1 'polypeptide(L)'
;MMTSHPTADNTAHRIAIIGAGTAGLSYAQFLAHAGHQVHVFDKSHGPSGRMSTRRSSDGDANWQCDHGAQYFTAHDADFRAQVATWEQAGAVASWSARVGSYDGQRFMLQTSAGQRLVGTPRTTSPAAHSVRCMTDSPNPVRFQWQTSIEPFQADTGDG
;
A
#
# COMPACT_ATOMS: atom_id res chain seq x y z
N MET A 1 -23.47 15.31 29.83
CA MET A 1 -23.56 13.96 30.41
C MET A 1 -22.48 13.12 29.75
N MET A 2 -21.57 12.56 30.55
CA MET A 2 -20.41 11.75 30.12
C MET A 2 -20.83 10.50 29.35
N THR A 3 -20.01 10.11 28.37
CA THR A 3 -19.59 8.70 28.23
C THR A 3 -18.07 8.70 28.11
N SER A 4 -17.41 8.52 29.24
CA SER A 4 -16.00 8.16 29.33
C SER A 4 -15.76 6.91 28.49
N HIS A 5 -14.94 7.01 27.46
CA HIS A 5 -14.43 5.83 26.78
C HIS A 5 -13.62 5.02 27.80
N PRO A 6 -13.79 3.69 27.86
CA PRO A 6 -12.95 2.87 28.72
C PRO A 6 -11.51 3.07 28.27
N THR A 7 -10.68 3.61 29.16
CA THR A 7 -9.22 3.56 29.01
C THR A 7 -8.84 2.10 29.10
N ALA A 8 -8.84 1.42 27.96
CA ALA A 8 -8.25 0.10 27.84
C ALA A 8 -6.83 0.17 28.37
N ASP A 9 -6.46 -0.79 29.21
CA ASP A 9 -5.12 -0.92 29.74
C ASP A 9 -4.10 -0.68 28.62
N ASN A 10 -3.27 0.35 28.81
CA ASN A 10 -2.24 0.81 27.90
C ASN A 10 -1.09 -0.20 27.84
N THR A 11 -1.39 -1.43 27.45
CA THR A 11 -0.39 -2.48 27.23
C THR A 11 -0.05 -2.49 25.75
N ALA A 12 1.10 -1.91 25.42
CA ALA A 12 1.63 -1.99 24.08
C ALA A 12 1.82 -3.47 23.69
N HIS A 13 1.05 -3.96 22.72
CA HIS A 13 1.20 -5.30 22.18
C HIS A 13 2.28 -5.36 21.10
N ARG A 14 2.85 -6.54 20.92
CA ARG A 14 3.71 -6.88 19.77
C ARG A 14 2.85 -7.56 18.72
N ILE A 15 2.74 -6.95 17.55
CA ILE A 15 1.81 -7.37 16.51
C ILE A 15 2.59 -7.66 15.22
N ALA A 16 2.42 -8.88 14.70
CA ALA A 16 2.91 -9.26 13.39
C ALA A 16 1.80 -9.07 12.34
N ILE A 17 2.13 -8.41 11.22
CA ILE A 17 1.26 -8.25 10.07
C ILE A 17 1.90 -8.97 8.89
N ILE A 18 1.13 -9.84 8.22
CA ILE A 18 1.60 -10.57 7.03
C ILE A 18 1.03 -9.88 5.78
N GLY A 19 1.90 -9.25 5.00
CA GLY A 19 1.61 -8.53 3.78
C GLY A 19 1.76 -7.02 3.92
N ALA A 20 2.61 -6.42 3.08
CA ALA A 20 2.88 -4.99 2.96
C ALA A 20 2.17 -4.38 1.73
N GLY A 21 0.97 -4.88 1.42
CA GLY A 21 0.03 -4.22 0.52
C GLY A 21 -0.67 -3.03 1.19
N THR A 22 -1.49 -2.31 0.44
CA THR A 22 -2.19 -1.09 0.92
C THR A 22 -2.97 -1.31 2.22
N ALA A 23 -3.66 -2.45 2.34
CA ALA A 23 -4.41 -2.81 3.56
C ALA A 23 -3.48 -3.05 4.77
N GLY A 24 -2.41 -3.84 4.60
CA GLY A 24 -1.47 -4.13 5.68
C GLY A 24 -0.71 -2.90 6.14
N LEU A 25 -0.32 -2.01 5.22
CA LEU A 25 0.33 -0.75 5.55
C LEU A 25 -0.59 0.22 6.28
N SER A 26 -1.86 0.33 5.85
CA SER A 26 -2.86 1.14 6.54
C SER A 26 -3.10 0.65 7.97
N TYR A 27 -3.20 -0.67 8.16
CA TYR A 27 -3.38 -1.25 9.49
C TYR A 27 -2.13 -1.10 10.38
N ALA A 28 -0.94 -1.27 9.80
CA ALA A 28 0.32 -1.04 10.50
C ALA A 28 0.41 0.40 11.02
N GLN A 29 0.06 1.38 10.18
CA GLN A 29 0.03 2.79 10.55
C GLN A 29 -0.96 3.03 11.70
N PHE A 30 -2.18 2.50 11.59
CA PHE A 30 -3.20 2.61 12.64
C PHE A 30 -2.69 2.07 13.98
N LEU A 31 -2.15 0.84 14.02
CA LEU A 31 -1.66 0.20 15.23
C LEU A 31 -0.44 0.92 15.83
N ALA A 32 0.46 1.43 14.99
CA ALA A 32 1.62 2.20 15.46
C ALA A 32 1.19 3.52 16.13
N HIS A 33 0.19 4.22 15.57
CA HIS A 33 -0.41 5.42 16.18
C HIS A 33 -1.15 5.10 17.48
N ALA A 34 -1.71 3.89 17.60
CA ALA A 34 -2.29 3.40 18.85
C ALA A 34 -1.24 2.99 19.90
N GLY A 35 0.07 3.13 19.60
CA GLY A 35 1.15 2.86 20.55
C GLY A 35 1.62 1.40 20.61
N HIS A 36 1.21 0.56 19.65
CA HIS A 36 1.67 -0.83 19.58
C HIS A 36 3.01 -0.96 18.86
N GLN A 37 3.72 -2.06 19.16
CA GLN A 37 4.95 -2.45 18.45
C GLN A 37 4.57 -3.32 17.26
N VAL A 38 4.76 -2.80 16.05
CA VAL A 38 4.31 -3.47 14.82
C VAL A 38 5.49 -3.97 14.00
N HIS A 39 5.39 -5.21 13.53
CA HIS A 39 6.32 -5.80 12.57
C HIS A 39 5.55 -6.33 11.36
N VAL A 40 5.83 -5.76 10.19
CA VAL A 40 5.23 -6.17 8.91
C VAL A 40 6.19 -7.08 8.16
N PHE A 41 5.69 -8.22 7.70
CA PHE A 41 6.43 -9.20 6.90
C PHE A 41 5.86 -9.24 5.50
N ASP A 42 6.71 -9.25 4.48
CA ASP A 42 6.30 -9.48 3.10
C ASP A 42 7.28 -10.42 2.39
N LYS A 43 6.78 -11.25 1.49
CA LYS A 43 7.57 -12.16 0.66
C LYS A 43 8.30 -11.42 -0.46
N SER A 44 7.79 -10.28 -0.89
CA SER A 44 8.35 -9.45 -1.96
C SER A 44 9.58 -8.66 -1.48
N HIS A 45 10.32 -8.11 -2.44
CA HIS A 45 11.50 -7.26 -2.20
C HIS A 45 11.16 -5.85 -1.69
N GLY A 46 9.87 -5.51 -1.61
CA GLY A 46 9.43 -4.18 -1.22
C GLY A 46 7.91 -4.11 -1.08
N PRO A 47 7.39 -2.96 -0.64
CA PRO A 47 5.98 -2.78 -0.37
C PRO A 47 5.16 -2.73 -1.66
N SER A 48 3.83 -2.67 -1.51
CA SER A 48 2.79 -2.32 -2.50
C SER A 48 1.86 -3.46 -2.91
N GLY A 49 2.31 -4.72 -2.87
CA GLY A 49 1.48 -5.87 -3.23
C GLY A 49 0.90 -5.76 -4.64
N ARG A 50 -0.43 -5.63 -4.77
CA ARG A 50 -1.13 -5.49 -6.08
C ARG A 50 -0.96 -4.14 -6.75
N MET A 51 -0.35 -3.16 -6.08
CA MET A 51 0.04 -1.88 -6.69
C MET A 51 1.50 -1.97 -7.20
N SER A 52 1.82 -3.01 -7.97
CA SER A 52 3.20 -3.37 -8.32
C SER A 52 3.62 -2.89 -9.71
N THR A 53 4.84 -2.36 -9.77
CA THR A 53 5.53 -1.97 -11.00
C THR A 53 6.61 -2.99 -11.33
N ARG A 54 6.58 -3.53 -12.54
CA ARG A 54 7.68 -4.33 -13.12
C ARG A 54 8.62 -3.41 -13.88
N ARG A 55 9.89 -3.79 -13.90
CA ARG A 55 10.96 -3.09 -14.61
C ARG A 55 11.85 -4.13 -15.26
N SER A 56 12.31 -3.86 -16.47
CA SER A 56 13.32 -4.66 -17.16
C SER A 56 14.05 -3.78 -18.18
N SER A 57 15.07 -4.36 -18.81
CA SER A 57 15.80 -3.79 -19.93
C SER A 57 15.73 -4.74 -21.11
N ASP A 58 15.35 -4.24 -22.27
CA ASP A 58 15.39 -4.97 -23.54
C ASP A 58 16.40 -4.27 -24.47
N GLY A 59 17.61 -4.83 -24.57
CA GLY A 59 18.74 -4.17 -25.23
C GLY A 59 19.11 -2.86 -24.52
N ASP A 60 19.16 -1.76 -25.27
CA ASP A 60 19.46 -0.42 -24.74
C ASP A 60 18.23 0.31 -24.16
N ALA A 61 17.05 -0.30 -24.20
CA ALA A 61 15.81 0.31 -23.74
C ALA A 61 15.43 -0.19 -22.33
N ASN A 62 15.41 0.72 -21.36
CA ASN A 62 14.81 0.46 -20.05
C ASN A 62 13.30 0.69 -20.13
N TRP A 63 12.52 -0.25 -19.58
CA TRP A 63 11.07 -0.11 -19.48
C TRP A 63 10.56 -0.37 -18.07
N GLN A 64 9.41 0.23 -17.78
CA GLN A 64 8.62 -0.06 -16.59
C GLN A 64 7.16 -0.26 -16.97
N CYS A 65 6.47 -1.20 -16.33
CA CYS A 65 5.05 -1.40 -16.51
C CYS A 65 4.33 -1.63 -15.18
N ASP A 66 3.23 -0.92 -14.99
CA ASP A 66 2.31 -1.15 -13.88
C ASP A 66 1.36 -2.28 -14.28
N HIS A 67 1.73 -3.50 -13.89
CA HIS A 67 0.99 -4.72 -14.22
C HIS A 67 -0.10 -5.06 -13.19
N GLY A 68 -0.09 -4.37 -12.05
CA GLY A 68 -1.10 -4.48 -11.01
C GLY A 68 -2.23 -3.47 -11.23
N ALA A 69 -2.54 -2.70 -10.19
CA ALA A 69 -3.48 -1.59 -10.29
C ALA A 69 -2.99 -0.54 -11.32
N GLN A 70 -3.81 -0.25 -12.32
CA GLN A 70 -3.46 0.72 -13.37
C GLN A 70 -3.66 2.17 -12.91
N TYR A 71 -4.71 2.39 -12.13
CA TYR A 71 -5.06 3.65 -11.48
C TYR A 71 -6.01 3.35 -10.32
N PHE A 72 -6.27 4.35 -9.49
CA PHE A 72 -7.30 4.29 -8.47
C PHE A 72 -8.09 5.60 -8.42
N THR A 73 -9.19 5.58 -7.68
CA THR A 73 -10.06 6.74 -7.43
C THR A 73 -10.24 6.89 -5.92
N ALA A 74 -10.52 8.09 -5.43
CA ALA A 74 -10.68 8.37 -4.01
C ALA A 74 -12.03 9.04 -3.72
N HIS A 75 -12.95 8.30 -3.11
CA HIS A 75 -14.31 8.76 -2.78
C HIS A 75 -14.55 8.93 -1.28
N ASP A 76 -13.76 8.27 -0.46
CA ASP A 76 -13.83 8.39 1.00
C ASP A 76 -13.02 9.60 1.49
N ALA A 77 -13.47 10.23 2.58
CA ALA A 77 -12.85 11.46 3.09
C ALA A 77 -11.45 11.22 3.67
N ASP A 78 -11.28 10.17 4.46
CA ASP A 78 -10.00 9.83 5.08
C ASP A 78 -9.01 9.37 4.02
N PHE A 79 -9.48 8.60 3.03
CA PHE A 79 -8.63 8.20 1.92
C PHE A 79 -8.23 9.39 1.03
N ARG A 80 -9.11 10.38 0.80
CA ARG A 80 -8.74 11.61 0.10
C ARG A 80 -7.67 12.42 0.84
N ALA A 81 -7.76 12.51 2.16
CA ALA A 81 -6.73 13.18 2.96
C ALA A 81 -5.38 12.47 2.84
N GLN A 82 -5.37 11.13 2.87
CA GLN A 82 -4.16 10.35 2.65
C GLN A 82 -3.59 10.53 1.23
N VAL A 83 -4.46 10.59 0.21
CA VAL A 83 -4.05 10.89 -1.17
C VAL A 83 -3.41 12.27 -1.27
N ALA A 84 -3.99 13.30 -0.65
CA ALA A 84 -3.44 14.65 -0.68
C ALA A 84 -2.02 14.69 -0.07
N THR A 85 -1.77 13.96 1.02
CA THR A 85 -0.43 13.78 1.58
C THR A 85 0.52 13.14 0.57
N TRP A 86 0.08 12.11 -0.16
CA TRP A 86 0.90 11.48 -1.19
C TRP A 86 1.15 12.38 -2.40
N GLU A 87 0.17 13.20 -2.81
CA GLU A 87 0.34 14.19 -3.89
C GLU A 87 1.36 15.26 -3.50
N GLN A 88 1.28 15.80 -2.28
CA GLN A 88 2.27 16.74 -1.75
C GLN A 88 3.68 16.15 -1.71
N ALA A 89 3.79 14.86 -1.44
CA ALA A 89 5.05 14.13 -1.45
C ALA A 89 5.50 13.69 -2.86
N GLY A 90 4.74 13.98 -3.91
CA GLY A 90 5.01 13.54 -5.29
C GLY A 90 4.86 12.03 -5.52
N ALA A 91 4.28 11.30 -4.56
CA ALA A 91 4.08 9.86 -4.61
C ALA A 91 2.81 9.46 -5.39
N VAL A 92 1.88 10.39 -5.58
CA VAL A 92 0.66 10.24 -6.39
C VAL A 92 0.50 11.46 -7.30
N ALA A 93 -0.08 11.26 -8.48
CA ALA A 93 -0.51 12.35 -9.35
C ALA A 93 -1.86 12.02 -10.04
N SER A 94 -2.56 13.07 -10.47
CA SER A 94 -3.72 12.95 -11.34
C SER A 94 -3.33 12.41 -12.71
N TRP A 95 -4.10 11.45 -13.22
CA TRP A 95 -3.87 10.79 -14.50
C TRP A 95 -4.92 11.20 -15.54
N SER A 96 -4.52 12.08 -16.46
CA SER A 96 -5.36 12.60 -17.55
C SER A 96 -5.40 11.67 -18.76
N ALA A 97 -5.84 10.42 -18.56
CA ALA A 97 -5.89 9.42 -19.64
C ALA A 97 -7.09 9.55 -20.57
N ARG A 98 -6.86 9.19 -21.83
CA ARG A 98 -7.90 8.99 -22.85
C ARG A 98 -8.48 7.59 -22.72
N VAL A 99 -9.40 7.40 -21.78
CA VAL A 99 -10.08 6.12 -21.56
C VAL A 99 -11.34 6.03 -22.42
N GLY A 100 -11.64 4.86 -22.97
CA GLY A 100 -12.79 4.64 -23.83
C GLY A 100 -13.04 3.17 -24.11
N SER A 101 -14.12 2.87 -24.83
CA SER A 101 -14.49 1.52 -25.27
C SER A 101 -14.28 1.38 -26.78
N TYR A 102 -13.82 0.21 -27.23
CA TYR A 102 -13.72 -0.13 -28.64
C TYR A 102 -14.70 -1.25 -28.96
N ASP A 103 -15.55 -1.05 -29.96
CA ASP A 103 -16.59 -2.02 -30.38
C ASP A 103 -16.18 -2.90 -31.57
N GLY A 104 -14.95 -2.75 -32.07
CA GLY A 104 -14.47 -3.41 -33.29
C GLY A 104 -14.46 -2.51 -34.53
N GLN A 105 -15.13 -1.36 -34.49
CA GLN A 105 -15.17 -0.38 -35.58
C GLN A 105 -14.73 1.02 -35.15
N ARG A 106 -15.11 1.46 -33.95
CA ARG A 106 -14.88 2.81 -33.46
C ARG A 106 -14.46 2.81 -32.00
N PHE A 107 -13.55 3.71 -31.67
CA PHE A 107 -13.19 3.99 -30.29
C PHE A 107 -14.06 5.13 -29.76
N MET A 108 -14.87 4.84 -28.75
CA MET A 108 -15.73 5.82 -28.07
C MET A 108 -15.05 6.27 -26.80
N LEU A 109 -14.66 7.55 -26.73
CA LEU A 109 -14.04 8.13 -25.56
C LEU A 109 -15.05 8.20 -24.41
N GLN A 110 -14.67 7.69 -23.25
CA GLN A 110 -15.44 7.85 -22.02
C GLN A 110 -15.05 9.15 -21.34
N THR A 111 -15.98 10.11 -21.34
CA THR A 111 -15.89 11.35 -20.58
C THR A 111 -16.37 11.12 -19.15
N SER A 112 -15.73 10.20 -18.42
CA SER A 112 -16.06 10.00 -17.01
C SER A 112 -15.56 11.20 -16.17
N ALA A 113 -16.41 11.71 -15.27
CA ALA A 113 -16.11 12.88 -14.43
C ALA A 113 -15.15 12.62 -13.24
N GLY A 114 -14.87 11.36 -12.92
CA GLY A 114 -14.04 10.99 -11.77
C GLY A 114 -12.55 11.20 -12.01
N GLN A 115 -11.88 11.87 -11.08
CA GLN A 115 -10.42 11.99 -11.06
C GLN A 115 -9.78 10.60 -10.91
N ARG A 116 -8.90 10.23 -11.85
CA ARG A 116 -8.08 9.02 -11.77
C ARG A 116 -6.71 9.40 -11.24
N LEU A 117 -6.17 8.58 -10.36
CA LEU A 117 -4.89 8.79 -9.69
C LEU A 117 -3.95 7.63 -9.98
N VAL A 118 -2.67 7.93 -10.14
CA VAL A 118 -1.60 6.94 -10.33
C VAL A 118 -0.45 7.22 -9.37
N GLY A 119 0.28 6.18 -8.97
CA GLY A 119 1.52 6.39 -8.21
C GLY A 119 2.63 6.90 -9.12
N THR A 120 3.41 7.87 -8.64
CA THR A 120 4.51 8.49 -9.39
C THR A 120 5.80 8.48 -8.59
N PRO A 121 6.98 8.18 -9.20
CA PRO A 121 7.18 7.77 -10.60
C PRO A 121 6.74 6.33 -10.91
N ARG A 122 6.23 5.59 -9.91
CA ARG A 122 5.79 4.20 -10.03
C ARG A 122 4.53 3.99 -9.22
N THR A 123 3.67 3.06 -9.62
CA THR A 123 2.49 2.70 -8.82
C THR A 123 2.85 2.18 -7.41
N THR A 124 4.10 1.76 -7.18
CA THR A 124 4.58 1.41 -5.81
C THR A 124 4.87 2.61 -4.90
N SER A 125 4.96 3.83 -5.43
CA SER A 125 5.38 5.02 -4.68
C SER A 125 4.55 5.34 -3.44
N PRO A 126 3.20 5.25 -3.45
CA PRO A 126 2.39 5.55 -2.27
C PRO A 126 2.71 4.62 -1.09
N ALA A 127 2.90 3.33 -1.41
CA ALA A 127 3.27 2.32 -0.43
C ALA A 127 4.69 2.54 0.10
N ALA A 128 5.65 2.85 -0.79
CA ALA A 128 7.03 3.16 -0.40
C ALA A 128 7.13 4.42 0.49
N HIS A 129 6.34 5.45 0.17
CA HIS A 129 6.25 6.66 0.99
C HIS A 129 5.72 6.34 2.39
N SER A 130 4.65 5.54 2.48
CA SER A 130 4.03 5.14 3.75
C SER A 130 5.00 4.34 4.63
N VAL A 131 5.75 3.40 4.03
CA VAL A 131 6.81 2.66 4.74
C VAL A 131 7.86 3.61 5.31
N ARG A 132 8.38 4.53 4.49
CA ARG A 132 9.39 5.50 4.94
C ARG A 132 8.88 6.33 6.11
N CYS A 133 7.67 6.89 6.01
CA CYS A 133 7.08 7.68 7.10
C CYS A 133 6.93 6.89 8.40
N MET A 134 6.52 5.62 8.32
CA MET A 134 6.39 4.77 9.50
C MET A 134 7.74 4.37 10.09
N THR A 135 8.76 4.13 9.26
CA THR A 135 10.13 3.83 9.72
C THR A 135 10.79 5.04 10.36
N ASP A 136 10.53 6.24 9.86
CA ASP A 136 11.08 7.50 10.38
C ASP A 136 10.28 8.05 11.59
N SER A 137 9.23 7.36 12.02
CA SER A 137 8.37 7.81 13.13
C SER A 137 8.98 7.52 14.52
N PRO A 138 8.55 8.25 15.58
CA PRO A 138 9.05 8.02 16.95
C PRO A 138 8.78 6.60 17.50
N ASN A 139 7.71 5.94 17.02
CA ASN A 139 7.41 4.54 17.29
C ASN A 139 7.51 3.74 15.98
N PRO A 140 8.74 3.39 15.54
CA PRO A 140 8.97 2.92 14.19
C PRO A 140 8.35 1.54 13.96
N VAL A 141 7.63 1.42 12.83
CA VAL A 141 7.19 0.10 12.33
C VAL A 141 8.37 -0.61 11.72
N ARG A 142 8.56 -1.88 12.10
CA ARG A 142 9.58 -2.75 11.49
C ARG A 142 9.03 -3.40 10.24
N PHE A 143 9.88 -3.53 9.22
CA PHE A 143 9.55 -4.19 7.97
C PHE A 143 10.58 -5.28 7.67
N GLN A 144 10.12 -6.47 7.37
CA GLN A 144 10.93 -7.58 6.90
C GLN A 144 10.48 -7.99 5.49
N TRP A 145 11.40 -7.82 4.54
CA TRP A 145 11.22 -8.17 3.14
C TRP A 145 11.78 -9.55 2.87
N GLN A 146 11.37 -10.15 1.76
CA GLN A 146 11.83 -11.49 1.35
C GLN A 146 11.65 -12.53 2.46
N THR A 147 10.56 -12.43 3.20
CA THR A 147 10.26 -13.38 4.28
C THR A 147 9.98 -14.75 3.69
N SER A 148 10.75 -15.76 4.10
CA SER A 148 10.55 -17.16 3.72
C SER A 148 9.26 -17.71 4.31
N ILE A 149 8.56 -18.54 3.53
CA ILE A 149 7.41 -19.31 3.99
C ILE A 149 7.85 -20.77 4.03
N GLU A 150 7.97 -21.32 5.23
CA GLU A 150 8.27 -22.73 5.43
C GLU A 150 6.99 -23.45 5.90
N PRO A 151 6.78 -24.71 5.48
CA PRO A 151 5.70 -25.52 6.04
C PRO A 151 5.82 -25.58 7.56
N PHE A 152 4.71 -25.33 8.25
CA PHE A 152 4.66 -25.49 9.69
C PHE A 152 4.87 -26.97 10.03
N GLN A 153 6.02 -27.29 10.64
CA GLN A 153 6.24 -28.60 11.23
C GLN A 153 5.60 -28.59 12.61
N ALA A 154 4.40 -29.15 12.72
CA ALA A 154 3.84 -29.46 14.02
C ALA A 154 4.71 -30.56 14.65
N ASP A 155 5.18 -30.34 15.87
CA ASP A 155 5.78 -31.42 16.65
C ASP A 155 4.77 -32.56 16.72
N THR A 156 5.10 -33.68 16.08
CA THR A 156 4.41 -34.95 16.30
C THR A 156 4.89 -35.47 17.63
N GLY A 157 4.41 -34.83 18.70
CA GLY A 157 4.56 -35.35 20.05
C GLY A 157 3.78 -36.66 20.14
N ASP A 158 4.50 -37.77 20.07
CA ASP A 158 4.00 -39.07 20.49
C ASP A 158 3.68 -38.97 22.00
N GLY A 159 2.40 -38.73 22.30
CA GLY A 159 1.84 -38.80 23.65
C GLY A 159 1.64 -40.22 24.13
#